data_AF-A0A0R1SS62-F1
#
_entry.id   AF-A0A0R1SS62-F1
#
_cell.length_a   1.000
_cell.length_b   1.000
_cell.length_c   1.000
_cell.angle_alpha   90.00
_cell.angle_beta   90.00
_cell.angle_gamma   90.00
#
_symmetry.space_group_name_H-M   'P 1'
#
loop_
_entity.id
_entity.type
_entity.pdbx_description
1 polymer ?
#
loop_
_entity_poly.entity_id
_entity_poly.type
_entity_poly.pdbx_seq_one_letter_code
_entity_poly.pdbx_strand_id
1 'polypeptide(L)'
;MGEKMSKKKILAYNILDYEKEFIPQWQAEHPEVQVDFNQVELHDDTVELAKGYDGIDYRQRSKLSDGPELYKKLHEYGIQQLALRSAGVDSCNLKWA
;
A
#
# COMPACT_ATOMS: atom_id res chain seq x y z
N MET A 1 -6.40 -6.56 -32.32
CA MET A 1 -6.16 -5.38 -31.45
C MET A 1 -5.87 -5.93 -30.06
N GLY A 2 -4.62 -5.89 -29.60
CA GLY A 2 -4.30 -6.33 -28.24
C GLY A 2 -4.87 -5.33 -27.24
N GLU A 3 -5.63 -5.81 -26.25
CA GLU A 3 -5.98 -5.00 -25.09
C GLU A 3 -4.70 -4.39 -24.51
N LYS A 4 -4.66 -3.06 -24.37
CA LYS A 4 -3.69 -2.43 -23.49
C LYS A 4 -4.01 -2.94 -22.08
N MET A 5 -3.21 -3.86 -21.56
CA MET A 5 -3.29 -4.23 -20.15
C MET A 5 -3.15 -2.96 -19.32
N SER A 6 -4.10 -2.70 -18.42
CA SER A 6 -3.99 -1.54 -17.53
C SER A 6 -2.80 -1.73 -16.59
N LYS A 7 -1.98 -0.70 -16.47
CA LYS A 7 -0.84 -0.66 -15.54
C LYS A 7 -1.32 -0.93 -14.12
N LYS A 8 -0.69 -1.87 -13.40
CA LYS A 8 -0.99 -2.16 -11.98
C LYS A 8 -0.54 -1.00 -11.11
N LYS A 9 -1.25 -0.71 -10.02
CA LYS A 9 -0.98 0.44 -9.15
C LYS A 9 -0.75 0.03 -7.70
N ILE A 10 0.33 0.49 -7.11
CA ILE A 10 0.67 0.30 -5.70
C ILE A 10 0.75 1.68 -5.03
N LEU A 11 0.18 1.80 -3.83
CA LEU A 11 0.40 2.96 -2.97
C LEU A 11 1.34 2.57 -1.82
N ALA A 12 2.51 3.20 -1.77
CA ALA A 12 3.45 3.06 -0.68
C ALA A 12 3.18 4.11 0.42
N TYR A 13 2.62 3.68 1.55
CA TYR A 13 2.38 4.55 2.72
C TYR A 13 3.63 4.74 3.55
N ASN A 14 3.74 5.91 4.19
CA ASN A 14 4.78 6.26 5.16
C ASN A 14 6.21 6.04 4.65
N ILE A 15 6.50 6.53 3.45
CA ILE A 15 7.85 6.51 2.88
C ILE A 15 8.71 7.56 3.57
N LEU A 16 9.85 7.12 4.09
CA LEU A 16 10.85 8.01 4.69
C LEU A 16 11.70 8.67 3.61
N ASP A 17 12.32 9.81 3.91
CA ASP A 17 13.03 10.60 2.90
C ASP A 17 14.13 9.83 2.18
N TYR A 18 14.86 8.98 2.91
CA TYR A 18 15.90 8.13 2.32
C TYR A 18 15.33 6.97 1.47
N GLU A 19 14.04 6.63 1.59
CA GLU A 19 13.41 5.55 0.83
C GLU A 19 12.92 6.04 -0.55
N LYS A 20 12.68 7.35 -0.70
CA LYS A 20 12.08 7.97 -1.89
C LYS A 20 12.85 7.68 -3.18
N GLU A 21 14.18 7.60 -3.13
CA GLU A 21 15.01 7.38 -4.32
C GLU A 21 14.88 5.96 -4.89
N PHE A 22 14.53 4.97 -4.07
CA PHE A 22 14.46 3.57 -4.49
C PHE A 22 13.16 3.24 -5.24
N ILE A 23 12.10 4.03 -5.02
CA ILE A 23 10.81 3.85 -5.69
C ILE A 23 10.95 3.99 -7.22
N PRO A 24 11.48 5.10 -7.77
CA PRO A 24 11.66 5.21 -9.21
C PRO A 24 12.70 4.22 -9.76
N GLN A 25 13.71 3.81 -8.97
CA GLN A 25 14.66 2.77 -9.38
C GLN A 25 13.96 1.43 -9.60
N TRP A 26 13.16 0.97 -8.63
CA TRP A 26 12.40 -0.26 -8.76
C TRP A 26 11.37 -0.19 -9.90
N GLN A 27 10.67 0.94 -10.04
CA GLN A 27 9.69 1.14 -11.11
C GLN A 27 10.33 1.16 -12.51
N ALA A 28 11.58 1.57 -12.65
CA ALA A 28 12.30 1.50 -13.92
C ALA A 28 12.52 0.06 -14.40
N GLU A 29 12.64 -0.88 -13.46
CA GLU A 29 12.75 -2.33 -13.72
C GLU A 29 11.37 -2.99 -13.93
N HIS A 30 10.28 -2.33 -13.49
CA HIS A 30 8.89 -2.84 -13.54
C HIS A 30 7.95 -1.82 -14.21
N PRO A 31 8.14 -1.52 -15.51
CA PRO A 31 7.40 -0.46 -16.21
C PRO A 31 5.88 -0.70 -16.30
N GLU A 32 5.43 -1.94 -16.12
CA GLU A 32 4.03 -2.37 -16.04
C GLU A 32 3.36 -2.10 -14.69
N VAL A 33 4.11 -1.62 -13.69
CA VAL A 33 3.63 -1.24 -12.36
C VAL A 33 3.87 0.25 -12.10
N GLN A 34 2.85 0.94 -11.59
CA GLN A 34 2.91 2.30 -11.10
C GLN A 34 3.02 2.24 -9.58
N VAL A 35 3.99 2.94 -9.01
CA VAL A 35 4.16 3.05 -7.56
C VAL A 35 4.09 4.52 -7.20
N ASP A 36 3.00 4.90 -6.53
CA ASP A 36 2.87 6.21 -5.90
C ASP A 36 3.20 6.09 -4.41
N PHE A 37 3.52 7.20 -3.75
CA PHE A 37 3.82 7.18 -2.33
C PHE A 37 3.34 8.41 -1.59
N ASN A 38 3.26 8.29 -0.26
CA ASN A 38 3.01 9.39 0.66
C ASN A 38 3.93 9.26 1.89
N GLN A 39 3.86 10.24 2.80
CA GLN A 39 4.62 10.24 4.06
C GLN A 39 3.70 10.18 5.29
N VAL A 40 2.49 9.63 5.15
CA VAL A 40 1.53 9.45 6.24
C VAL A 40 1.36 7.96 6.54
N GLU A 41 1.08 7.63 7.79
CA GLU A 41 0.76 6.25 8.20
C GLU A 41 -0.61 5.83 7.65
N LEU A 42 -0.82 4.52 7.49
CA LEU A 42 -2.09 3.94 7.08
C LEU A 42 -2.98 3.75 8.32
N HIS A 43 -4.08 4.51 8.37
CA HIS A 43 -5.06 4.52 9.45
C HIS A 43 -6.48 4.78 8.92
N ASP A 44 -7.48 4.71 9.82
CA ASP A 44 -8.90 4.88 9.48
C ASP A 44 -9.20 6.22 8.78
N ASP A 45 -8.40 7.26 9.03
CA ASP A 45 -8.51 8.60 8.46
C ASP A 45 -7.69 8.80 7.17
N THR A 46 -6.74 7.91 6.85
CA THR A 46 -5.89 7.98 5.65
C THR A 46 -6.11 6.85 4.64
N VAL A 47 -6.87 5.82 4.99
CA VAL A 47 -7.19 4.65 4.14
C VAL A 47 -7.88 5.04 2.82
N GLU A 48 -8.60 6.17 2.78
CA GLU A 48 -9.22 6.69 1.56
C GLU A 48 -8.23 6.95 0.43
N LEU A 49 -6.96 7.26 0.75
CA LEU A 49 -5.92 7.50 -0.25
C LEU A 49 -5.62 6.24 -1.08
N ALA A 50 -5.92 5.04 -0.57
CA ALA A 50 -5.71 3.78 -1.27
C ALA A 50 -6.76 3.46 -2.34
N LYS A 51 -7.82 4.27 -2.45
CA LYS A 51 -8.88 4.01 -3.43
C LYS A 51 -8.36 4.08 -4.87
N GLY A 52 -8.62 3.02 -5.65
CA GLY A 52 -8.18 2.92 -7.04
C GLY A 52 -6.77 2.36 -7.24
N TYR A 53 -6.11 1.90 -6.17
CA TYR A 53 -4.88 1.12 -6.22
C TYR A 53 -5.19 -0.38 -6.15
N ASP A 54 -4.31 -1.21 -6.71
CA ASP A 54 -4.42 -2.68 -6.70
C ASP A 54 -3.77 -3.30 -5.44
N GLY A 55 -2.87 -2.59 -4.77
CA GLY A 55 -2.11 -3.08 -3.63
C GLY A 55 -1.51 -1.96 -2.78
N ILE A 56 -1.16 -2.30 -1.55
CA ILE A 56 -0.51 -1.38 -0.61
C ILE A 56 0.84 -1.96 -0.20
N ASP A 57 1.80 -1.05 -0.03
CA ASP A 57 3.05 -1.29 0.65
C ASP A 57 3.19 -0.29 1.81
N TYR A 58 3.51 -0.73 3.02
CA TYR A 58 3.57 0.19 4.17
C TYR A 58 4.66 -0.16 5.18
N ARG A 59 5.03 0.82 6.00
CA ARG A 59 5.93 0.68 7.13
C ARG A 59 5.50 1.62 8.25
N GLN A 60 5.17 1.11 9.41
CA GLN A 60 4.88 1.92 10.61
C GLN A 60 5.01 1.06 11.87
N ARG A 61 5.09 1.71 13.03
CA ARG A 61 5.11 1.03 14.35
C ARG A 61 3.72 0.93 14.98
N SER A 62 2.86 1.90 14.69
CA SER A 62 1.47 1.92 15.13
C SER A 62 0.69 0.77 14.50
N LYS A 63 -0.38 0.32 15.16
CA LYS A 63 -1.33 -0.61 14.53
C LYS A 63 -2.10 0.12 13.44
N LEU A 64 -2.43 -0.57 12.34
CA LEU A 64 -3.22 0.03 11.26
C LEU A 64 -4.56 0.58 11.77
N SER A 65 -5.28 -0.17 12.60
CA SER A 65 -6.56 0.23 13.19
C SER A 65 -6.82 -0.52 14.49
N ASP A 66 -7.67 0.05 15.34
CA ASP A 66 -8.21 -0.61 16.54
C ASP A 66 -9.47 -1.45 16.23
N GLY A 67 -10.00 -1.37 15.01
CA GLY A 67 -11.17 -2.12 14.55
C GLY A 67 -11.02 -2.73 13.15
N PRO A 68 -11.97 -3.60 12.73
CA PRO A 68 -11.91 -4.27 11.44
C PRO A 68 -12.29 -3.37 10.25
N GLU A 69 -12.77 -2.15 10.49
CA GLU A 69 -13.36 -1.30 9.43
C GLU A 69 -12.34 -0.84 8.39
N LEU A 70 -11.09 -0.57 8.77
CA LEU A 70 -10.01 -0.30 7.83
C LEU A 70 -9.83 -1.46 6.84
N TYR A 71 -9.78 -2.69 7.36
CA TYR A 71 -9.57 -3.90 6.56
C TYR A 71 -10.76 -4.16 5.61
N LYS A 72 -11.99 -3.96 6.09
CA LYS A 72 -13.19 -4.03 5.25
C LYS A 72 -13.15 -3.01 4.11
N LYS A 73 -12.78 -1.76 4.41
CA LYS A 73 -12.66 -0.71 3.40
C LYS A 73 -11.59 -1.04 2.35
N LEU A 74 -10.44 -1.56 2.77
CA LEU A 74 -9.42 -2.04 1.83
C LEU A 74 -9.98 -3.14 0.90
N HIS A 75 -10.71 -4.10 1.46
CA HIS A 75 -11.37 -5.15 0.69
C HIS A 75 -12.41 -4.57 -0.30
N GLU A 76 -13.23 -3.61 0.12
CA GLU A 76 -14.19 -2.90 -0.73
C GLU A 76 -13.50 -2.13 -1.88
N TYR A 77 -12.26 -1.67 -1.66
CA TYR A 77 -11.44 -1.04 -2.71
C TYR A 77 -10.80 -2.05 -3.66
N GLY A 78 -11.01 -3.35 -3.43
CA GLY A 78 -10.41 -4.42 -4.21
C GLY A 78 -8.97 -4.73 -3.82
N ILE A 79 -8.47 -4.18 -2.71
CA ILE A 79 -7.11 -4.42 -2.23
C ILE A 79 -7.09 -5.73 -1.46
N GLN A 80 -6.32 -6.68 -1.98
CA GLN A 80 -6.14 -8.02 -1.39
C GLN A 80 -4.70 -8.27 -0.92
N GLN A 81 -3.80 -7.31 -1.14
CA GLN A 81 -2.38 -7.45 -0.86
C GLN A 81 -1.89 -6.26 -0.03
N LEU A 82 -1.38 -6.57 1.16
CA LEU A 82 -0.68 -5.65 2.06
C LEU A 82 0.78 -6.14 2.20
N ALA A 83 1.71 -5.39 1.62
CA ALA A 83 3.14 -5.61 1.80
C ALA A 83 3.67 -4.77 2.97
N LEU A 84 4.51 -5.37 3.81
CA LEU A 84 5.18 -4.70 4.92
C LEU A 84 6.66 -4.54 4.59
N ARG A 85 7.18 -3.32 4.67
CA ARG A 85 8.64 -3.05 4.56
C ARG A 85 9.34 -3.21 5.92
N SER A 86 8.98 -4.24 6.67
CA SER A 86 9.56 -4.56 7.98
C SER A 86 9.56 -6.06 8.22
N ALA A 87 10.45 -6.53 9.10
CA ALA A 87 10.46 -7.93 9.54
C ALA A 87 9.29 -8.25 10.50
N GLY A 88 8.93 -7.30 11.36
CA GLY A 88 7.77 -7.42 12.25
C GLY A 88 6.46 -7.21 11.50
N VAL A 89 5.42 -7.95 11.92
CA VAL A 89 4.06 -7.90 11.34
C VAL A 89 3.00 -7.47 12.35
N ASP A 90 3.41 -7.08 13.56
CA ASP A 90 2.57 -6.73 14.71
C ASP A 90 1.74 -5.45 14.52
N SER A 91 2.12 -4.59 13.57
CA SER A 91 1.29 -3.46 13.13
C SER A 91 0.03 -3.91 12.38
N CYS A 92 0.03 -5.11 11.80
CA CYS A 92 -1.10 -5.70 11.09
C CYS A 92 -1.87 -6.67 11.98
N ASN A 93 -3.20 -6.52 12.05
CA ASN A 93 -4.06 -7.52 12.65
C ASN A 93 -4.31 -8.68 11.67
N LEU A 94 -3.56 -9.76 11.84
CA LEU A 94 -3.63 -10.96 10.99
C LEU A 94 -4.96 -11.73 11.05
N LYS A 95 -5.88 -11.38 11.95
CA LYS A 95 -7.24 -11.97 11.97
C LYS A 95 -8.21 -11.24 11.04
N TRP A 96 -7.89 -10.01 10.68
CA TRP A 96 -8.71 -9.16 9.82
C TRP A 96 -8.13 -9.00 8.41
N ALA A 97 -6.81 -9.14 8.29
CA ALA A 97 -6.07 -9.16 7.03
C ALA A 97 -6.37 -10.40 6.18
#